data_AF-A0A7X7SKG9-F1
#
_entry.id   AF-A0A7X7SKG9-F1
#
_cell.length_a   1.000
_cell.length_b   1.000
_cell.length_c   1.000
_cell.angle_alpha   90.00
_cell.angle_beta   90.00
_cell.angle_gamma   90.00
#
_symmetry.space_group_name_H-M   'P 1'
#
loop_
_entity.id
_entity.type
_entity.pdbx_description
1 polymer ?
#
loop_
_entity_poly.entity_id
_entity_poly.type
_entity_poly.pdbx_seq_one_letter_code
_entity_poly.pdbx_strand_id
1 'polypeptide(L)'
;MTRNATLRLITLAAIAAVASAEPAVAQEPKQHTLLPIPFEHSAEHRWLSKPVQASRVLDDMSDPARWTLTGTGTLSFPETRGPHDMRTLRVDMQMFRDAPAPTRSGLSSVNLRRDIGGEDWSGYNRLSIWLRADVEGLPMLPLQIVLHNQGT
;
A
#
# COMPACT_ATOMS: atom_id res chain seq x y z
N MET A 1 -45.08 -74.82 54.34
CA MET A 1 -46.47 -74.32 54.33
C MET A 1 -46.44 -72.81 54.54
N THR A 2 -47.31 -72.06 53.85
CA THR A 2 -47.48 -70.58 53.81
C THR A 2 -46.30 -69.81 53.17
N ARG A 3 -46.48 -68.82 52.27
CA ARG A 3 -47.68 -68.06 51.85
C ARG A 3 -47.38 -67.37 50.49
N ASN A 4 -48.37 -67.34 49.60
CA ASN A 4 -48.40 -66.53 48.37
C ASN A 4 -48.54 -65.04 48.69
N ALA A 5 -48.01 -64.17 47.82
CA ALA A 5 -48.70 -63.00 47.23
C ALA A 5 -47.70 -62.18 46.38
N THR A 6 -47.76 -62.29 45.06
CA THR A 6 -48.42 -61.37 44.11
C THR A 6 -47.60 -60.12 43.75
N LEU A 7 -47.08 -60.19 42.52
CA LEU A 7 -46.44 -59.17 41.70
C LEU A 7 -47.36 -57.95 41.47
N ARG A 8 -46.80 -56.73 41.51
CA ARG A 8 -46.98 -55.67 40.49
C ARG A 8 -45.92 -54.58 40.71
N LEU A 9 -45.16 -54.23 39.68
CA LEU A 9 -44.83 -52.84 39.38
C LEU A 9 -44.43 -52.70 37.90
N ILE A 10 -45.01 -51.68 37.27
CA ILE A 10 -44.92 -51.26 35.87
C ILE A 10 -43.74 -50.25 35.81
N THR A 11 -42.82 -50.25 34.84
CA THR A 11 -42.73 -49.42 33.60
C THR A 11 -41.21 -49.20 33.41
N LEU A 12 -40.59 -49.17 32.23
CA LEU A 12 -40.51 -48.00 31.34
C LEU A 12 -39.75 -48.41 30.06
N ALA A 13 -40.30 -48.07 28.91
CA ALA A 13 -39.66 -48.25 27.61
C ALA A 13 -38.63 -47.14 27.35
N ALA A 14 -37.45 -47.50 26.84
CA ALA A 14 -36.48 -46.55 26.30
C ALA A 14 -36.32 -46.83 24.79
N ILE A 15 -36.90 -45.96 23.98
CA ILE A 15 -36.70 -45.94 22.52
C ILE A 15 -35.49 -45.04 22.26
N ALA A 16 -34.38 -45.63 21.83
CA ALA A 16 -33.21 -44.89 21.36
C ALA A 16 -33.41 -44.50 19.89
N ALA A 17 -33.70 -43.23 19.63
CA ALA A 17 -33.68 -42.67 18.29
C ALA A 17 -32.23 -42.31 17.91
N VAL A 18 -31.63 -43.09 17.01
CA VAL A 18 -30.34 -42.74 16.40
C VAL A 18 -30.62 -41.72 15.30
N ALA A 19 -30.30 -40.46 15.57
CA ALA A 19 -30.31 -39.42 14.55
C ALA A 19 -29.04 -39.56 13.69
N SER A 20 -29.20 -40.02 12.45
CA SER A 20 -28.13 -40.00 11.45
C SER A 20 -27.91 -38.55 11.01
N ALA A 21 -26.84 -37.92 11.49
CA ALA A 21 -26.36 -36.66 10.94
C ALA A 21 -25.57 -36.97 9.65
N GLU A 22 -26.14 -36.69 8.49
CA GLU A 22 -25.36 -36.66 7.25
C GLU A 22 -24.40 -35.46 7.31
N PRO A 23 -23.10 -35.65 7.04
CA PRO A 23 -22.18 -34.52 6.97
C PRO A 23 -22.56 -33.68 5.76
N ALA A 24 -22.87 -32.40 6.01
CA ALA A 24 -23.00 -31.42 4.94
C ALA A 24 -21.65 -31.32 4.22
N VAL A 25 -21.58 -31.84 3.00
CA VAL A 25 -20.42 -31.64 2.13
C VAL A 25 -20.41 -30.16 1.76
N ALA A 26 -19.55 -29.38 2.43
CA ALA A 26 -19.30 -28.01 2.07
C ALA A 26 -18.78 -27.97 0.63
N GLN A 27 -19.53 -27.32 -0.28
CA GLN A 27 -19.06 -27.09 -1.64
C GLN A 27 -17.87 -26.12 -1.57
N GLU A 28 -16.69 -26.61 -1.93
CA GLU A 28 -15.49 -25.79 -2.07
C GLU A 28 -15.77 -24.73 -3.16
N PRO A 29 -15.55 -23.43 -2.90
CA PRO A 29 -15.83 -22.39 -3.87
C PRO A 29 -14.99 -22.66 -5.12
N LYS A 30 -15.68 -22.82 -6.26
CA LYS A 30 -15.08 -23.13 -7.55
C LYS A 30 -14.07 -22.02 -7.90
N GLN A 31 -12.79 -22.28 -7.66
CA GLN A 31 -11.73 -21.34 -8.01
C GLN A 31 -11.69 -21.22 -9.53
N HIS A 32 -12.15 -20.09 -10.05
CA HIS A 32 -12.00 -19.76 -11.46
C HIS A 32 -10.53 -19.41 -11.71
N THR A 33 -9.86 -20.19 -12.55
CA THR A 33 -8.52 -19.84 -13.03
C THR A 33 -8.60 -18.48 -13.72
N LEU A 34 -7.80 -17.52 -13.26
CA LEU A 34 -7.68 -16.23 -13.92
C LEU A 34 -7.16 -16.45 -15.34
N LEU A 35 -7.75 -15.74 -16.32
CA LEU A 35 -7.21 -15.73 -17.67
C LEU A 35 -5.79 -15.16 -17.64
N PRO A 36 -4.84 -15.75 -18.39
CA PRO A 36 -3.49 -15.20 -18.49
C PRO A 36 -3.53 -13.82 -19.10
N ILE A 37 -2.73 -12.89 -18.57
CA ILE A 37 -2.59 -11.53 -19.12
C ILE A 37 -1.57 -11.62 -20.27
N PRO A 38 -1.95 -11.34 -21.54
CA PRO A 38 -1.00 -11.29 -22.65
C PRO A 38 -0.13 -10.03 -22.53
N PHE A 39 1.02 -10.16 -21.87
CA PHE A 39 1.90 -9.03 -21.55
C PHE A 39 2.39 -8.30 -22.80
N GLU A 40 2.63 -9.01 -23.89
CA GLU A 40 3.04 -8.49 -25.20
C GLU A 40 2.05 -7.45 -25.78
N HIS A 41 0.77 -7.53 -25.39
CA HIS A 41 -0.27 -6.59 -25.81
C HIS A 41 -0.49 -5.45 -24.80
N SER A 42 0.26 -5.42 -23.70
CA SER A 42 0.10 -4.41 -22.66
C SER A 42 0.67 -3.04 -23.07
N ALA A 43 0.18 -1.98 -22.43
CA ALA A 43 0.79 -0.66 -22.55
C ALA A 43 2.23 -0.66 -22.01
N GLU A 44 2.49 -1.39 -20.92
CA GLU A 44 3.80 -1.52 -20.29
C GLU A 44 4.85 -2.08 -21.27
N HIS A 45 4.55 -3.20 -21.94
CA HIS A 45 5.44 -3.79 -22.93
C HIS A 45 5.82 -2.80 -24.03
N ARG A 46 4.81 -2.09 -24.59
CA ARG A 46 5.05 -1.07 -25.61
C ARG A 46 5.87 0.11 -25.09
N TRP A 47 5.60 0.57 -23.86
CA TRP A 47 6.32 1.70 -23.26
C TRP A 47 7.78 1.38 -22.95
N LEU A 48 8.04 0.20 -22.39
CA LEU A 48 9.40 -0.27 -22.10
C LEU A 48 10.22 -0.41 -23.39
N SER A 49 9.58 -0.86 -24.48
CA SER A 49 10.21 -1.04 -25.79
C SER A 49 10.47 0.27 -26.55
N LYS A 50 9.94 1.42 -26.10
CA LYS A 50 10.22 2.71 -26.75
C LYS A 50 11.72 3.03 -26.65
N PRO A 51 12.39 3.37 -27.78
CA PRO A 51 13.78 3.83 -27.75
C PRO A 51 13.94 5.05 -26.85
N VAL A 52 14.98 5.07 -26.04
CA VAL A 52 15.37 6.24 -25.24
C VAL A 52 16.15 7.18 -26.15
N GLN A 53 15.65 8.40 -26.37
CA GLN A 53 16.28 9.35 -27.28
C GLN A 53 17.53 10.00 -26.67
N ALA A 54 17.41 10.46 -25.42
CA ALA A 54 18.49 11.05 -24.65
C ALA A 54 18.29 10.71 -23.16
N SER A 55 19.37 10.78 -22.38
CA SER A 55 19.36 10.51 -20.95
C SER A 55 20.27 11.46 -20.19
N ARG A 56 19.81 11.95 -19.04
CA ARG A 56 20.60 12.69 -18.06
C ARG A 56 19.99 12.55 -16.67
N VAL A 57 20.80 12.80 -15.65
CA VAL A 57 20.35 12.87 -14.26
C VAL A 57 19.81 14.28 -13.98
N LEU A 58 18.58 14.36 -13.45
CA LEU A 58 17.97 15.63 -13.04
C LEU A 58 18.32 16.00 -11.58
N ASP A 59 18.32 15.00 -10.70
CA ASP A 59 18.68 15.15 -9.30
C ASP A 59 19.23 13.82 -8.77
N ASP A 60 20.37 13.87 -8.08
CA ASP A 60 21.03 12.74 -7.41
C ASP A 60 21.00 12.89 -5.87
N MET A 61 20.23 13.87 -5.37
CA MET A 61 20.11 14.24 -3.96
C MET A 61 21.44 14.62 -3.29
N SER A 62 22.45 15.03 -4.07
CA SER A 62 23.76 15.45 -3.54
C SER A 62 23.74 16.84 -2.90
N ASP A 63 22.83 17.70 -3.35
CA ASP A 63 22.73 19.11 -2.94
C ASP A 63 21.39 19.37 -2.24
N PRO A 64 21.39 19.52 -0.90
CA PRO A 64 20.19 19.82 -0.11
C PRO A 64 19.44 21.09 -0.53
N ALA A 65 20.17 22.12 -0.99
CA ALA A 65 19.59 23.44 -1.29
C ALA A 65 18.62 23.40 -2.47
N ARG A 66 18.65 22.31 -3.23
CA ARG A 66 17.78 22.04 -4.37
C ARG A 66 16.34 21.75 -3.98
N TRP A 67 16.11 21.30 -2.75
CA TRP A 67 14.82 20.86 -2.27
C TRP A 67 14.23 21.88 -1.30
N THR A 68 12.94 22.12 -1.47
CA THR A 68 12.17 23.00 -0.59
C THR A 68 11.03 22.21 0.02
N LEU A 69 10.81 22.40 1.32
CA LEU A 69 9.69 21.83 2.04
C LEU A 69 8.71 22.95 2.41
N THR A 70 7.43 22.68 2.19
CA THR A 70 6.32 23.50 2.71
C THR A 70 5.36 22.59 3.48
N GLY A 71 4.62 23.18 4.42
CA GLY A 71 3.65 22.47 5.25
C GLY A 71 4.16 22.26 6.68
N THR A 72 3.67 21.20 7.33
CA THR A 72 3.84 20.96 8.76
C THR A 72 4.92 19.94 9.04
N GLY A 73 6.18 20.31 8.81
CA GLY A 73 7.31 19.43 9.09
C GLY A 73 8.65 20.11 8.87
N THR A 74 9.71 19.32 8.98
CA THR A 74 11.08 19.77 8.71
C THR A 74 11.76 18.84 7.71
N LEU A 75 12.73 19.40 6.99
CA LEU A 75 13.51 18.69 5.98
C LEU A 75 14.95 18.53 6.47
N SER A 76 15.48 17.31 6.39
CA SER A 76 16.87 17.02 6.70
C SER A 76 17.47 16.03 5.71
N PHE A 77 18.81 15.99 5.66
CA PHE A 77 19.59 15.13 4.77
C PHE A 77 20.55 14.29 5.61
N PRO A 78 20.13 13.08 6.04
CA PRO A 78 20.96 12.22 6.85
C PRO A 78 22.26 11.82 6.13
N GLU A 79 23.34 11.68 6.89
CA GLU A 79 24.59 11.08 6.38
C GLU A 79 24.39 9.60 6.06
N THR A 80 23.50 8.93 6.81
CA THR A 80 23.14 7.53 6.60
C THR A 80 22.56 7.32 5.21
N ARG A 81 23.19 6.39 4.50
CA ARG A 81 22.78 5.97 3.17
C ARG A 81 21.64 4.95 3.27
N GLY A 82 20.69 5.08 2.35
CA GLY A 82 19.61 4.13 2.19
C GLY A 82 20.09 2.84 1.51
N PRO A 83 19.16 1.91 1.26
CA PRO A 83 19.44 0.71 0.49
C PRO A 83 20.10 1.04 -0.86
N HIS A 84 21.04 0.20 -1.30
CA HIS A 84 21.84 0.42 -2.51
C HIS A 84 22.69 1.71 -2.51
N ASP A 85 23.14 2.15 -1.32
CA ASP A 85 23.96 3.36 -1.14
C ASP A 85 23.29 4.66 -1.64
N MET A 86 21.96 4.67 -1.68
CA MET A 86 21.21 5.84 -2.12
C MET A 86 21.29 6.95 -1.07
N ARG A 87 21.48 8.19 -1.52
CA ARG A 87 21.30 9.36 -0.65
C ARG A 87 19.86 9.45 -0.19
N THR A 88 19.65 9.92 1.04
CA THR A 88 18.32 9.98 1.65
C THR A 88 17.96 11.41 1.99
N LEU A 89 16.67 11.70 1.91
CA LEU A 89 16.05 12.93 2.37
C LEU A 89 15.02 12.50 3.39
N ARG A 90 15.06 13.11 4.57
CA ARG A 90 14.18 12.80 5.68
C ARG A 90 13.22 13.97 5.89
N VAL A 91 11.94 13.62 6.06
CA VAL A 91 10.91 14.56 6.47
C VAL A 91 10.39 14.14 7.83
N ASP A 92 10.55 14.99 8.82
CA ASP A 92 9.93 14.84 10.12
C ASP A 92 8.62 15.63 10.12
N MET A 93 7.50 14.92 9.95
CA MET A 93 6.16 15.53 9.88
C MET A 93 5.58 15.74 11.27
N GLN A 94 5.08 16.94 11.52
CA GLN A 94 4.39 17.26 12.77
C GLN A 94 2.90 16.91 12.66
N MET A 95 2.47 16.01 13.54
CA MET A 95 1.06 15.64 13.73
C MET A 95 0.42 16.50 14.82
N PHE A 96 -0.81 16.93 14.59
CA PHE A 96 -1.58 17.71 15.55
C PHE A 96 -2.77 16.88 16.03
N ARG A 97 -2.95 16.80 17.36
CA ARG A 97 -4.03 16.01 17.99
C ARG A 97 -5.06 16.90 18.68
N ASP A 98 -4.60 17.91 19.41
CA ASP A 98 -5.45 18.75 20.25
C ASP A 98 -6.04 19.95 19.50
N ALA A 99 -5.46 20.30 18.35
CA ALA A 99 -5.90 21.39 17.49
C ALA A 99 -5.71 21.01 16.01
N PRO A 100 -6.43 21.65 15.07
CA PRO A 100 -6.17 21.48 13.65
C PRO A 100 -4.73 21.87 13.28
N ALA A 101 -4.18 21.22 12.26
CA ALA A 101 -2.90 21.63 11.71
C ALA A 101 -3.00 23.05 11.10
N PRO A 102 -1.92 23.86 11.13
CA PRO A 102 -1.90 25.20 10.56
C PRO A 102 -1.80 25.18 9.02
N THR A 103 -2.69 24.44 8.37
CA THR A 103 -2.84 24.32 6.92
C THR A 103 -4.27 24.70 6.51
N ARG A 104 -4.50 24.96 5.23
CA ARG A 104 -5.83 25.30 4.72
C ARG A 104 -6.88 24.20 4.97
N SER A 105 -6.48 22.93 4.97
CA SER A 105 -7.39 21.80 5.20
C SER A 105 -7.55 21.44 6.68
N GLY A 106 -6.74 22.02 7.57
CA GLY A 106 -6.66 21.61 8.98
C GLY A 106 -5.97 20.26 9.20
N LEU A 107 -5.43 19.63 8.15
CA LEU A 107 -4.72 18.35 8.20
C LEU A 107 -3.21 18.57 8.08
N SER A 108 -2.42 17.77 8.80
CA SER A 108 -0.96 17.74 8.62
C SER A 108 -0.63 17.30 7.20
N SER A 109 0.21 18.08 6.54
CA SER A 109 0.67 17.78 5.19
C SER A 109 2.06 18.35 4.97
N VAL A 110 2.82 17.69 4.10
CA VAL A 110 4.14 18.13 3.67
C VAL A 110 4.19 18.07 2.15
N ASN A 111 4.82 19.07 1.55
CA ASN A 111 5.07 19.10 0.11
C ASN A 111 6.56 19.37 -0.11
N LEU A 112 7.20 18.44 -0.83
CA LEU A 112 8.57 18.56 -1.28
C LEU A 112 8.56 19.05 -2.74
N ARG A 113 9.23 20.16 -2.98
CA ARG A 113 9.40 20.74 -4.32
C ARG A 113 10.86 20.80 -4.70
N ARG A 114 11.14 20.34 -5.92
CA ARG A 114 12.39 20.52 -6.63
C ARG A 114 12.14 21.35 -7.89
N ASP A 115 12.86 22.45 -8.04
CA ASP A 115 12.84 23.27 -9.26
C ASP A 115 13.94 22.83 -10.23
N ILE A 116 13.62 22.68 -11.52
CA ILE A 116 14.53 22.19 -12.57
C ILE A 116 14.70 23.26 -13.67
N GLY A 117 14.75 24.53 -13.26
CA GLY A 117 15.40 25.60 -14.03
C GLY A 117 14.75 26.01 -15.35
N GLY A 118 13.52 25.55 -15.66
CA GLY A 118 12.83 25.90 -16.90
C GLY A 118 13.55 25.45 -18.17
N GLU A 119 14.27 24.32 -18.10
CA GLU A 119 15.10 23.79 -19.19
C GLU A 119 14.27 23.23 -20.35
N ASP A 120 14.82 23.25 -21.57
CA ASP A 120 14.20 22.60 -22.74
C ASP A 120 14.36 21.08 -22.69
N TRP A 121 13.24 20.37 -22.67
CA TRP A 121 13.19 18.91 -22.63
C TRP A 121 12.75 18.28 -23.95
N SER A 122 12.70 19.05 -25.05
CA SER A 122 12.24 18.58 -26.37
C SER A 122 12.99 17.36 -26.90
N GLY A 123 14.26 17.18 -26.52
CA GLY A 123 15.09 16.02 -26.88
C GLY A 123 14.88 14.76 -26.03
N TYR A 124 14.01 14.82 -25.00
CA TYR A 124 13.76 13.71 -24.10
C TYR A 124 12.31 13.21 -24.23
N ASN A 125 12.15 11.89 -24.31
CA ASN A 125 10.85 11.25 -24.49
C ASN A 125 10.40 10.42 -23.27
N ARG A 126 11.13 10.52 -22.15
CA ARG A 126 10.87 9.75 -20.92
C ARG A 126 11.36 10.52 -19.69
N LEU A 127 10.53 10.52 -18.64
CA LEU A 127 10.93 10.87 -17.28
C LEU A 127 10.96 9.58 -16.44
N SER A 128 11.95 9.44 -15.57
CA SER A 128 12.08 8.28 -14.67
C SER A 128 12.42 8.75 -13.27
N ILE A 129 11.66 8.26 -12.29
CA ILE A 129 11.80 8.61 -10.89
C ILE A 129 11.86 7.29 -10.11
N TRP A 130 12.86 7.15 -9.25
CA TRP A 130 13.01 6.00 -8.36
C TRP A 130 12.80 6.49 -6.94
N LEU A 131 11.74 6.00 -6.29
CA LEU A 131 11.40 6.36 -4.93
C LEU A 131 11.33 5.10 -4.08
N ARG A 132 12.04 5.12 -2.95
CA ARG A 132 11.85 4.18 -1.86
C ARG A 132 11.47 4.98 -0.63
N ALA A 133 10.21 4.86 -0.21
CA ALA A 133 9.73 5.46 1.02
C ALA A 133 9.94 4.48 2.18
N ASP A 134 10.52 4.99 3.26
CA ASP A 134 10.50 4.36 4.57
C ASP A 134 9.69 5.28 5.49
N VAL A 135 8.75 4.71 6.23
CA VAL A 135 7.72 5.46 6.95
C VAL A 135 7.56 4.90 8.34
N GLU A 136 7.82 5.73 9.33
CA GLU A 136 7.64 5.41 10.74
C GLU A 136 6.53 6.29 11.33
N GLY A 137 5.70 5.72 12.20
CA GLY A 137 4.66 6.47 12.93
C GLY A 137 3.40 6.82 12.14
N LEU A 138 3.35 6.53 10.83
CA LEU A 138 2.15 6.64 10.00
C LEU A 138 1.76 5.26 9.45
N PRO A 139 0.46 4.88 9.48
CA PRO A 139 0.02 3.57 8.98
C PRO A 139 0.11 3.44 7.45
N MET A 140 0.12 4.58 6.74
CA MET A 140 0.33 4.65 5.30
C MET A 140 0.86 6.03 4.92
N LEU A 141 1.57 6.11 3.79
CA LEU A 141 2.01 7.36 3.17
C LEU A 141 1.25 7.59 1.85
N PRO A 142 0.24 8.47 1.81
CA PRO A 142 -0.34 8.88 0.54
C PRO A 142 0.69 9.73 -0.22
N LEU A 143 1.11 9.24 -1.38
CA LEU A 143 2.06 9.94 -2.25
C LEU A 143 1.33 10.56 -3.44
N GLN A 144 1.54 11.85 -3.66
CA GLN A 144 1.14 12.55 -4.86
C GLN A 144 2.37 13.12 -5.55
N ILE A 145 2.54 12.78 -6.83
CA ILE A 145 3.61 13.34 -7.67
C ILE A 145 2.95 14.28 -8.67
N VAL A 146 3.39 15.54 -8.67
CA VAL A 146 2.90 16.56 -9.60
C VAL A 146 4.08 17.12 -10.38
N LEU A 147 3.99 17.06 -11.70
CA LEU A 147 4.92 17.71 -12.60
C LEU A 147 4.27 18.98 -13.14
N HIS A 148 4.92 20.12 -12.95
CA HIS A 148 4.51 21.38 -13.56
C HIS A 148 5.42 21.67 -14.74
N ASN A 149 4.85 21.88 -15.93
CA ASN A 149 5.55 22.51 -17.04
C ASN A 149 4.89 23.88 -17.33
N GLN A 150 5.60 24.76 -18.04
CA GLN A 150 5.08 26.09 -18.39
C GLN A 150 4.15 26.09 -19.63
N GLY A 151 3.89 24.91 -20.18
CA GLY A 151 3.27 24.75 -21.48
C GLY A 151 4.21 25.12 -22.63
N THR A 152 3.82 24.72 -23.82
CA THR A 152 4.27 25.27 -25.10
C THR A 152 3.04 25.62 -25.89
#